data_AF-A0A0B4X5B3-F1
#
_entry.id   AF-A0A0B4X5B3-F1
#
_cell.length_a   1.000
_cell.length_b   1.000
_cell.length_c   1.000
_cell.angle_alpha   90.00
_cell.angle_beta   90.00
_cell.angle_gamma   90.00
#
_symmetry.space_group_name_H-M   'P 1'
#
loop_
_entity.id
_entity.type
_entity.pdbx_description
1 polymer ?
#
loop_
_entity_poly.entity_id
_entity_poly.type
_entity_poly.pdbx_seq_one_letter_code
_entity_poly.pdbx_strand_id
1 'polypeptide(L)'
;MDDDEEDQIDDESILERCQKVFNEVRRLKWHYRSRCESLIRFSNENFYESSLITFPAAKPGAFSVDLLRANGTYQARRNLTEAERISEEAIEFMRHFARSDEESMPTLGIVAVNTDQRDLISETLRRLAANDELVDEFMLKAERKGEPLFVKNLENVQGDERDFIFISMTYGPEPGQTRPRQRFGPINTNQGHRRLNVLFSRARIRIALFTSFGSEDVKPTETSKEGVHVLKRYLEYAESRGKSAIESISQDADSDFEVEVAKRLRLRGYHVDLQVGVTGYKIDIGVRNPDAPESFLAGVECDGARYHSSKSARDRDRLREEVLGGLGWKIVRVWSTDWFDNPDRETDKLVTRLEAIRRQTPSIYQDYRLHGTYTVSVAQTVDEPEALEPAELLADVPVAAPAKPIEPISQLDFGALLDRADDGLELLNSDRSLSEQEAVRALRAFRDTEIKARMDEWEPHRSILRDGLIETFIKQRVIDPAEWFHKVPQYLRSGTDAVEKRLYLERICEVIERLN
;
A
#
# COMPACT_ATOMS: atom_id res chain seq x y z
N MET A 1 32.64 45.26 22.07
CA MET A 1 33.18 44.75 20.81
C MET A 1 34.16 43.68 21.25
N ASP A 2 33.73 42.45 21.49
CA ASP A 2 32.84 41.65 20.64
C ASP A 2 31.99 40.67 21.48
N ASP A 3 30.67 40.85 21.46
CA ASP A 3 29.67 39.89 21.97
C ASP A 3 28.49 39.79 20.96
N ASP A 4 28.75 40.03 19.66
CA ASP A 4 27.72 40.13 18.60
C ASP A 4 27.95 39.13 17.44
N GLU A 5 28.43 37.91 17.70
CA GLU A 5 28.44 36.81 16.71
C GLU A 5 28.03 35.45 17.32
N GLU A 6 27.04 35.43 18.22
CA GLU A 6 26.18 34.25 18.32
C GLU A 6 25.08 34.41 17.27
N ASP A 7 25.41 34.04 16.03
CA ASP A 7 24.40 33.69 15.03
C ASP A 7 23.42 32.72 15.72
N GLN A 8 22.20 33.17 15.96
CA GLN A 8 21.09 32.33 16.38
C GLN A 8 20.84 31.34 15.25
N ILE A 9 21.52 30.21 15.34
CA ILE A 9 21.33 29.06 14.46
C ILE A 9 19.94 28.50 14.74
N ASP A 10 18.97 28.95 13.95
CA ASP A 10 17.57 28.48 13.90
C ASP A 10 17.51 27.10 13.22
N ASP A 11 18.29 26.13 13.71
CA ASP A 11 18.26 24.74 13.23
C ASP A 11 17.12 23.99 13.95
N GLU A 12 16.09 23.54 13.21
CA GLU A 12 14.91 22.89 13.78
C GLU A 12 15.22 21.49 14.36
N SER A 13 16.37 20.90 14.01
CA SER A 13 16.80 19.59 14.53
C SER A 13 18.31 19.35 14.43
N ILE A 14 18.81 18.39 15.22
CA ILE A 14 20.20 17.89 15.12
C ILE A 14 20.50 17.39 13.70
N LEU A 15 19.52 16.76 13.03
CA LEU A 15 19.69 16.29 11.66
C LEU A 15 19.94 17.45 10.69
N GLU A 16 19.16 18.52 10.80
CA GLU A 16 19.32 19.71 9.95
C GLU A 16 20.70 20.37 10.16
N ARG A 17 21.13 20.48 11.43
CA ARG A 17 22.47 20.95 11.76
C ARG A 17 23.55 20.07 11.14
N CYS A 18 23.43 18.76 11.28
CA CYS A 18 24.35 17.81 10.66
C CYS A 18 24.36 17.92 9.12
N GLN A 19 23.22 18.14 8.48
CA GLN A 19 23.16 18.31 7.02
C GLN A 19 23.93 19.56 6.57
N LYS A 20 23.78 20.69 7.28
CA LYS A 20 24.51 21.94 7.02
C LYS A 20 26.02 21.80 7.24
N VAL A 21 26.42 21.04 8.26
CA VAL A 21 27.84 20.87 8.64
C VAL A 21 28.54 19.85 7.74
N PHE A 22 27.96 18.66 7.55
CA PHE A 22 28.64 17.55 6.89
C PHE A 22 28.46 17.54 5.37
N ASN A 23 27.44 18.22 4.83
CA ASN A 23 27.09 18.24 3.40
C ASN A 23 26.92 16.85 2.72
N GLU A 24 26.97 15.76 3.49
CA GLU A 24 26.78 14.40 3.00
C GLU A 24 25.38 13.89 3.35
N VAL A 25 24.43 14.09 2.42
CA VAL A 25 23.07 13.58 2.57
C VAL A 25 22.84 12.39 1.65
N ARG A 26 22.54 11.22 2.22
CA ARG A 26 22.09 10.05 1.46
C ARG A 26 20.56 10.00 1.49
N ARG A 27 19.93 10.35 0.37
CA ARG A 27 18.48 10.28 0.21
C ARG A 27 18.03 8.85 -0.09
N LEU A 28 17.04 8.36 0.67
CA LEU A 28 16.31 7.14 0.32
C LEU A 28 15.33 7.49 -0.79
N LYS A 29 15.52 6.89 -1.97
CA LYS A 29 14.75 7.25 -3.16
C LYS A 29 13.50 6.41 -3.37
N TRP A 30 13.42 5.19 -2.81
CA TRP A 30 12.33 4.27 -3.12
C TRP A 30 11.08 4.61 -2.33
N HIS A 31 9.98 4.85 -3.03
CA HIS A 31 8.65 4.99 -2.44
C HIS A 31 7.80 3.78 -2.79
N TYR A 32 7.41 3.02 -1.77
CA TYR A 32 6.65 1.78 -1.93
C TYR A 32 5.39 1.70 -1.06
N ARG A 33 5.07 2.77 -0.33
CA ARG A 33 3.85 2.85 0.50
C ARG A 33 2.58 2.92 -0.34
N SER A 34 2.60 3.75 -1.38
CA SER A 34 1.40 4.04 -2.16
C SER A 34 1.13 2.93 -3.18
N ARG A 35 -0.08 2.39 -3.15
CA ARG A 35 -0.63 1.40 -4.10
C ARG A 35 -1.18 2.04 -5.37
N CYS A 36 -1.02 3.36 -5.52
CA CYS A 36 -1.25 4.08 -6.75
C CYS A 36 -0.26 5.24 -6.83
N GLU A 37 0.40 5.39 -7.97
CA GLU A 37 1.41 6.43 -8.19
C GLU A 37 0.84 7.84 -7.99
N SER A 38 -0.44 8.04 -8.34
CA SER A 38 -1.10 9.35 -8.22
C SER A 38 -1.15 9.89 -6.78
N LEU A 39 -0.99 9.04 -5.77
CA LEU A 39 -0.96 9.45 -4.37
C LEU A 39 0.34 10.17 -4.00
N ILE A 40 1.46 9.78 -4.61
CA ILE A 40 2.78 10.35 -4.30
C ILE A 40 3.28 11.30 -5.37
N ARG A 41 2.79 11.19 -6.63
CA ARG A 41 3.26 11.99 -7.77
C ARG A 41 3.34 13.49 -7.46
N PHE A 42 2.25 14.06 -6.97
CA PHE A 42 2.22 15.47 -6.58
C PHE A 42 3.31 15.80 -5.56
N SER A 43 3.42 15.01 -4.50
CA SER A 43 4.45 15.23 -3.48
C SER A 43 5.86 15.09 -4.05
N ASN A 44 6.10 14.10 -4.90
CA ASN A 44 7.40 13.86 -5.56
C ASN A 44 7.84 15.07 -6.38
N GLU A 45 6.95 15.60 -7.22
CA GLU A 45 7.20 16.77 -8.06
C GLU A 45 7.45 18.04 -7.24
N ASN A 46 6.65 18.27 -6.19
CA ASN A 46 6.64 19.55 -5.47
C ASN A 46 7.62 19.63 -4.30
N PHE A 47 8.00 18.49 -3.70
CA PHE A 47 8.83 18.45 -2.48
C PHE A 47 10.12 17.63 -2.63
N TYR A 48 10.20 16.78 -3.65
CA TYR A 48 11.34 15.88 -3.82
C TYR A 48 12.02 16.03 -5.18
N GLU A 49 11.71 17.07 -5.96
CA GLU A 49 12.31 17.35 -7.27
C GLU A 49 12.24 16.13 -8.22
N SER A 50 11.15 15.36 -8.13
CA SER A 50 10.96 14.10 -8.87
C SER A 50 12.07 13.06 -8.67
N SER A 51 12.78 13.13 -7.54
CA SER A 51 13.91 12.22 -7.24
C SER A 51 13.49 10.90 -6.58
N LEU A 52 12.23 10.77 -6.14
CA LEU A 52 11.71 9.50 -5.64
C LEU A 52 11.41 8.56 -6.80
N ILE A 53 11.83 7.32 -6.66
CA ILE A 53 11.54 6.20 -7.53
C ILE A 53 10.21 5.60 -7.08
N THR A 54 9.26 5.53 -8.01
CA THR A 54 7.93 4.94 -7.80
C THR A 54 7.76 3.71 -8.69
N PHE A 55 6.77 2.88 -8.38
CA PHE A 55 6.46 1.69 -9.15
C PHE A 55 5.13 1.91 -9.88
N PRO A 56 5.04 1.53 -11.18
CA PRO A 56 3.80 1.65 -11.93
C PRO A 56 2.71 0.76 -11.33
N ALA A 57 1.46 1.19 -11.40
CA ALA A 57 0.32 0.33 -11.09
C ALA A 57 -0.03 -0.58 -12.29
N ALA A 58 -0.59 -1.76 -12.02
CA ALA A 58 -1.03 -2.68 -13.09
C ALA A 58 -2.22 -2.14 -13.91
N LYS A 59 -2.87 -1.08 -13.44
CA LYS A 59 -3.97 -0.40 -14.13
C LYS A 59 -3.50 0.98 -14.61
N PRO A 60 -3.12 1.15 -15.89
CA PRO A 60 -2.79 2.43 -16.47
C PRO A 60 -3.88 3.48 -16.24
N GLY A 61 -3.49 4.70 -15.90
CA GLY A 61 -4.43 5.80 -15.65
C GLY A 61 -5.27 5.65 -14.38
N ALA A 62 -4.99 4.67 -13.52
CA ALA A 62 -5.56 4.62 -12.18
C ALA A 62 -5.24 5.92 -11.43
N PHE A 63 -6.26 6.49 -10.79
CA PHE A 63 -6.16 7.70 -10.01
C PHE A 63 -6.88 7.50 -8.68
N SER A 64 -6.13 7.70 -7.59
CA SER A 64 -6.51 7.40 -6.22
C SER A 64 -6.70 8.65 -5.36
N VAL A 65 -6.90 9.82 -5.96
CA VAL A 65 -7.30 11.04 -5.26
C VAL A 65 -8.68 11.45 -5.76
N ASP A 66 -9.70 11.35 -4.94
CA ASP A 66 -11.06 11.72 -5.32
C ASP A 66 -11.45 13.03 -4.64
N LEU A 67 -12.00 13.97 -5.41
CA LEU A 67 -12.48 15.24 -4.90
C LEU A 67 -14.01 15.20 -4.76
N LEU A 68 -14.49 15.42 -3.54
CA LEU A 68 -15.90 15.42 -3.18
C LEU A 68 -16.31 16.84 -2.78
N ARG A 69 -17.22 17.43 -3.55
CA ARG A 69 -17.77 18.75 -3.25
C ARG A 69 -18.85 18.62 -2.19
N ALA A 70 -18.65 19.30 -1.06
CA ALA A 70 -19.68 19.55 -0.07
C ALA A 70 -19.98 21.04 -0.15
N ASN A 71 -21.15 21.47 -0.62
CA ASN A 71 -21.50 22.90 -0.77
C ASN A 71 -21.80 23.55 0.61
N GLY A 72 -20.85 23.45 1.54
CA GLY A 72 -20.96 23.90 2.92
C GLY A 72 -20.47 25.32 3.14
N THR A 73 -20.84 25.88 4.29
CA THR A 73 -20.35 27.19 4.73
C THR A 73 -19.37 27.05 5.88
N TYR A 74 -18.36 27.91 5.89
CA TYR A 74 -17.39 27.99 6.96
C TYR A 74 -17.83 29.02 7.99
N GLN A 75 -18.17 28.58 9.20
CA GLN A 75 -18.61 29.44 10.29
C GLN A 75 -18.02 28.94 11.61
N ALA A 76 -17.56 29.87 12.45
CA ALA A 76 -17.00 29.56 13.77
C ALA A 76 -15.93 28.44 13.72
N ARG A 77 -15.05 28.51 12.72
CA ARG A 77 -13.94 27.55 12.48
C ARG A 77 -14.38 26.13 12.09
N ARG A 78 -15.66 25.95 11.76
CA ARG A 78 -16.27 24.66 11.40
C ARG A 78 -17.00 24.76 10.06
N ASN A 79 -17.20 23.60 9.43
CA ASN A 79 -18.05 23.41 8.27
C ASN A 79 -18.91 22.18 8.49
N LEU A 80 -20.17 22.41 8.86
CA LEU A 80 -21.12 21.38 9.24
C LEU A 80 -21.38 20.40 8.08
N THR A 81 -21.60 20.93 6.88
CA THR A 81 -21.91 20.12 5.69
C THR A 81 -20.74 19.22 5.31
N GLU A 82 -19.49 19.72 5.38
CA GLU A 82 -18.33 18.86 5.19
C GLU A 82 -18.23 17.76 6.25
N ALA A 83 -18.47 18.11 7.53
CA ALA A 83 -18.39 17.16 8.64
C ALA A 83 -19.46 16.06 8.57
N GLU A 84 -20.68 16.40 8.17
CA GLU A 84 -21.75 15.44 7.91
C GLU A 84 -21.38 14.54 6.72
N ARG A 85 -21.01 15.13 5.58
CA ARG A 85 -20.72 14.38 4.36
C ARG A 85 -19.57 13.39 4.53
N ILE A 86 -18.48 13.80 5.19
CA ILE A 86 -17.33 12.92 5.44
C ILE A 86 -17.67 11.81 6.45
N SER A 87 -18.50 12.10 7.45
CA SER A 87 -18.91 11.12 8.44
C SER A 87 -19.87 10.09 7.84
N GLU A 88 -20.82 10.52 7.01
CA GLU A 88 -21.70 9.62 6.25
C GLU A 88 -20.90 8.69 5.33
N GLU A 89 -19.95 9.22 4.57
CA GLU A 89 -19.10 8.40 3.71
C GLU A 89 -18.23 7.42 4.52
N ALA A 90 -17.76 7.83 5.71
CA ALA A 90 -17.03 6.94 6.60
C ALA A 90 -17.90 5.79 7.11
N ILE A 91 -19.17 6.07 7.46
CA ILE A 91 -20.13 5.02 7.87
C ILE A 91 -20.38 4.04 6.74
N GLU A 92 -20.63 4.54 5.52
CA GLU A 92 -20.83 3.66 4.34
C GLU A 92 -19.58 2.83 4.01
N PHE A 93 -18.39 3.43 4.12
CA PHE A 93 -17.13 2.69 3.98
C PHE A 93 -17.03 1.54 5.00
N MET A 94 -17.28 1.84 6.28
CA MET A 94 -17.20 0.83 7.34
C MET A 94 -18.24 -0.27 7.14
N ARG A 95 -19.49 0.06 6.80
CA ARG A 95 -20.54 -0.91 6.47
C ARG A 95 -20.16 -1.81 5.30
N HIS A 96 -19.59 -1.24 4.24
CA HIS A 96 -19.18 -1.98 3.05
C HIS A 96 -18.12 -3.03 3.38
N PHE A 97 -17.11 -2.65 4.17
CA PHE A 97 -15.99 -3.53 4.51
C PHE A 97 -16.18 -4.35 5.78
N ALA A 98 -17.25 -4.13 6.56
CA ALA A 98 -17.52 -4.82 7.82
C ALA A 98 -17.43 -6.34 7.68
N ARG A 99 -17.93 -6.91 6.59
CA ARG A 99 -17.94 -8.37 6.34
C ARG A 99 -16.72 -8.91 5.61
N SER A 100 -15.73 -8.06 5.32
CA SER A 100 -14.48 -8.50 4.71
C SER A 100 -13.66 -9.32 5.71
N ASP A 101 -12.79 -10.17 5.17
CA ASP A 101 -11.79 -10.87 5.98
C ASP A 101 -10.84 -9.86 6.64
N GLU A 102 -10.47 -10.09 7.90
CA GLU A 102 -9.73 -9.13 8.73
C GLU A 102 -8.36 -8.77 8.13
N GLU A 103 -7.68 -9.74 7.52
CA GLU A 103 -6.36 -9.53 6.92
C GLU A 103 -6.47 -8.65 5.66
N SER A 104 -7.52 -8.86 4.87
CA SER A 104 -7.79 -8.10 3.63
C SER A 104 -8.63 -6.83 3.83
N MET A 105 -9.18 -6.58 5.03
CA MET A 105 -10.02 -5.42 5.28
C MET A 105 -9.18 -4.12 5.22
N PRO A 106 -9.57 -3.13 4.39
CA PRO A 106 -8.85 -1.86 4.32
C PRO A 106 -9.09 -0.99 5.55
N THR A 107 -8.08 -0.21 5.93
CA THR A 107 -8.14 0.67 7.11
C THR A 107 -8.46 2.12 6.74
N LEU A 108 -9.10 2.84 7.66
CA LEU A 108 -9.58 4.21 7.44
C LEU A 108 -8.95 5.18 8.44
N GLY A 109 -8.56 6.36 7.95
CA GLY A 109 -8.17 7.50 8.76
C GLY A 109 -8.87 8.76 8.27
N ILE A 110 -9.30 9.61 9.20
CA ILE A 110 -9.99 10.87 8.90
C ILE A 110 -9.13 12.03 9.40
N VAL A 111 -8.92 13.03 8.56
CA VAL A 111 -8.11 14.21 8.88
C VAL A 111 -8.88 15.48 8.60
N ALA A 112 -8.95 16.37 9.58
CA ALA A 112 -9.43 17.73 9.40
C ALA A 112 -8.26 18.72 9.37
N VAL A 113 -8.41 19.85 8.66
CA VAL A 113 -7.32 20.83 8.62
C VAL A 113 -7.14 21.56 9.96
N ASN A 114 -8.19 21.66 10.77
CA ASN A 114 -8.13 22.28 12.10
C ASN A 114 -8.75 21.41 13.20
N THR A 115 -8.52 21.80 14.45
CA THR A 115 -8.99 21.09 15.66
C THR A 115 -10.50 21.15 15.83
N ASP A 116 -11.13 22.31 15.60
CA ASP A 116 -12.57 22.50 15.78
C ASP A 116 -13.41 21.61 14.85
N GLN A 117 -12.95 21.43 13.62
CA GLN A 117 -13.56 20.55 12.63
C GLN A 117 -13.31 19.08 12.94
N ARG A 118 -12.11 18.72 13.42
CA ARG A 118 -11.83 17.35 13.90
C ARG A 118 -12.82 16.95 14.99
N ASP A 119 -13.06 17.84 15.95
CA ASP A 119 -13.99 17.58 17.06
C ASP A 119 -15.42 17.41 16.57
N LEU A 120 -15.85 18.29 15.66
CA LEU A 120 -17.16 18.20 15.03
C LEU A 120 -17.35 16.89 14.24
N ILE A 121 -16.34 16.48 13.45
CA ILE A 121 -16.37 15.21 12.71
C ILE A 121 -16.44 14.04 13.70
N SER A 122 -15.65 14.08 14.77
CA SER A 122 -15.64 13.02 15.79
C SER A 122 -17.00 12.88 16.48
N GLU A 123 -17.66 14.00 16.79
CA GLU A 123 -19.00 14.02 17.37
C GLU A 123 -20.06 13.51 16.37
N THR A 124 -19.98 13.98 15.12
CA THR A 124 -20.91 13.59 14.06
C THR A 124 -20.81 12.11 13.74
N LEU A 125 -19.59 11.59 13.62
CA LEU A 125 -19.33 10.18 13.40
C LEU A 125 -19.84 9.32 14.55
N ARG A 126 -19.57 9.70 15.81
CA ARG A 126 -20.11 8.99 16.99
C ARG A 126 -21.63 8.95 16.98
N ARG A 127 -22.28 10.06 16.62
CA ARG A 127 -23.74 10.13 16.52
C ARG A 127 -24.29 9.23 15.41
N LEU A 128 -23.65 9.19 14.24
CA LEU A 128 -24.10 8.38 13.11
C LEU A 128 -23.81 6.88 13.28
N ALA A 129 -22.72 6.53 13.97
CA ALA A 129 -22.36 5.15 14.29
C ALA A 129 -23.21 4.53 15.39
N ALA A 130 -24.01 5.32 16.12
CA ALA A 130 -24.77 4.84 17.26
C ALA A 130 -25.76 3.74 16.87
N ASN A 131 -25.59 2.54 17.46
CA ASN A 131 -26.39 1.33 17.20
C ASN A 131 -26.23 0.75 15.79
N ASP A 132 -25.06 0.94 15.17
CA ASP A 132 -24.72 0.33 13.88
C ASP A 132 -23.76 -0.86 14.07
N GLU A 133 -24.32 -2.07 14.10
CA GLU A 133 -23.58 -3.31 14.34
C GLU A 133 -22.46 -3.55 13.31
N LEU A 134 -22.63 -3.11 12.06
CA LEU A 134 -21.61 -3.28 11.01
C LEU A 134 -20.43 -2.33 11.24
N VAL A 135 -20.71 -1.11 11.69
CA VAL A 135 -19.65 -0.15 12.05
C VAL A 135 -18.88 -0.65 13.27
N ASP A 136 -19.58 -1.18 14.29
CA ASP A 136 -18.93 -1.77 15.48
C ASP A 136 -18.05 -2.98 15.10
N GLU A 137 -18.52 -3.85 14.20
CA GLU A 137 -17.74 -4.98 13.69
C GLU A 137 -16.45 -4.52 12.98
N PHE A 138 -16.56 -3.51 12.09
CA PHE A 138 -15.41 -2.94 11.40
C PHE A 138 -14.40 -2.34 12.39
N MET A 139 -14.87 -1.56 13.36
CA MET A 139 -14.02 -0.88 14.35
C MET A 139 -13.25 -1.91 15.18
N LEU A 140 -13.92 -2.96 15.65
CA LEU A 140 -13.30 -4.03 16.43
C LEU A 140 -12.24 -4.80 15.61
N LYS A 141 -12.52 -5.09 14.33
CA LYS A 141 -11.53 -5.69 13.42
C LYS A 141 -10.32 -4.78 13.22
N ALA A 142 -10.54 -3.47 13.03
CA ALA A 142 -9.47 -2.50 12.84
C ALA A 142 -8.58 -2.39 14.09
N GLU A 143 -9.16 -2.46 15.30
CA GLU A 143 -8.43 -2.51 16.56
C GLU A 143 -7.56 -3.76 16.68
N ARG A 144 -8.12 -4.95 16.41
CA ARG A 144 -7.36 -6.22 16.45
C ARG A 144 -6.22 -6.26 15.43
N LYS A 145 -6.42 -5.68 14.25
CA LYS A 145 -5.39 -5.50 13.22
C LYS A 145 -4.26 -4.54 13.65
N GLY A 146 -4.45 -3.78 14.72
CA GLY A 146 -3.49 -2.78 15.20
C GLY A 146 -3.52 -1.46 14.42
N GLU A 147 -4.52 -1.26 13.57
CA GLU A 147 -4.69 -0.07 12.73
C GLU A 147 -6.10 0.53 12.91
N PRO A 148 -6.48 0.97 14.13
CA PRO A 148 -7.82 1.46 14.41
C PRO A 148 -8.15 2.71 13.60
N LEU A 149 -9.44 3.00 13.41
CA LEU A 149 -9.87 4.28 12.86
C LEU A 149 -9.32 5.43 13.72
N PHE A 150 -8.82 6.48 13.07
CA PHE A 150 -8.48 7.73 13.75
C PHE A 150 -9.22 8.92 13.14
N VAL A 151 -9.47 9.93 13.97
CA VAL A 151 -9.90 11.27 13.55
C VAL A 151 -8.91 12.27 14.13
N LYS A 152 -8.05 12.85 13.29
CA LYS A 152 -6.95 13.75 13.70
C LYS A 152 -7.02 15.08 12.96
N ASN A 153 -6.32 16.09 13.47
CA ASN A 153 -6.12 17.35 12.76
C ASN A 153 -4.76 17.33 12.03
N LEU A 154 -4.58 18.24 11.08
CA LEU A 154 -3.38 18.38 10.25
C LEU A 154 -2.06 18.40 11.05
N GLU A 155 -2.06 18.94 12.26
CA GLU A 155 -0.86 19.06 13.10
C GLU A 155 -0.47 17.72 13.77
N ASN A 156 -1.41 16.80 13.93
CA ASN A 156 -1.25 15.60 14.75
C ASN A 156 -1.23 14.29 13.95
N VAL A 157 -1.35 14.34 12.62
CA VAL A 157 -1.40 13.14 11.74
C VAL A 157 0.00 12.59 11.40
N GLN A 158 1.07 13.17 11.93
CA GLN A 158 2.43 12.76 11.60
C GLN A 158 2.71 11.33 12.09
N GLY A 159 3.20 10.49 11.19
CA GLY A 159 3.55 9.10 11.49
C GLY A 159 2.38 8.12 11.39
N ASP A 160 1.15 8.59 11.38
CA ASP A 160 -0.01 7.76 11.06
C ASP A 160 -0.09 7.49 9.56
N GLU A 161 -0.68 6.37 9.18
CA GLU A 161 -1.01 6.01 7.79
C GLU A 161 -2.18 5.03 7.77
N ARG A 162 -3.01 5.06 6.73
CA ARG A 162 -4.14 4.15 6.54
C ARG A 162 -4.31 3.84 5.06
N ASP A 163 -5.05 2.78 4.75
CA ASP A 163 -5.37 2.48 3.35
C ASP A 163 -6.16 3.61 2.70
N PHE A 164 -7.20 4.07 3.39
CA PHE A 164 -8.02 5.20 2.98
C PHE A 164 -7.80 6.37 3.93
N ILE A 165 -7.54 7.55 3.37
CA ILE A 165 -7.49 8.80 4.12
C ILE A 165 -8.59 9.73 3.61
N PHE A 166 -9.54 10.03 4.47
CA PHE A 166 -10.58 11.02 4.20
C PHE A 166 -10.16 12.35 4.79
N ILE A 167 -10.19 13.41 3.98
CA ILE A 167 -9.68 14.74 4.35
C ILE A 167 -10.82 15.74 4.25
N SER A 168 -11.17 16.41 5.35
CA SER A 168 -12.02 17.59 5.33
C SER A 168 -11.16 18.84 5.25
N MET A 169 -11.26 19.55 4.13
CA MET A 169 -10.54 20.82 3.92
C MET A 169 -11.03 21.93 4.84
N THR A 170 -12.19 21.75 5.46
CA THR A 170 -12.80 22.59 6.50
C THR A 170 -13.25 23.96 6.01
N TYR A 171 -12.49 24.60 5.13
CA TYR A 171 -12.78 25.95 4.65
C TYR A 171 -13.88 25.95 3.59
N GLY A 172 -14.46 27.13 3.39
CA GLY A 172 -15.54 27.37 2.46
C GLY A 172 -15.96 28.83 2.52
N PRO A 173 -16.94 29.24 1.72
CA PRO A 173 -17.54 30.56 1.85
C PRO A 173 -18.16 30.75 3.24
N GLU A 174 -18.03 31.95 3.80
CA GLU A 174 -18.83 32.33 4.96
C GLU A 174 -20.32 32.51 4.57
N PRO A 175 -21.27 32.47 5.52
CA PRO A 175 -22.68 32.71 5.22
C PRO A 175 -22.91 33.98 4.40
N GLY A 176 -23.56 33.84 3.24
CA GLY A 176 -23.82 34.94 2.31
C GLY A 176 -22.68 35.30 1.35
N GLN A 177 -21.53 34.61 1.43
CA GLN A 177 -20.41 34.77 0.49
C GLN A 177 -20.40 33.62 -0.53
N THR A 178 -19.72 33.83 -1.66
CA THR A 178 -19.55 32.81 -2.71
C THR A 178 -18.15 32.19 -2.72
N ARG A 179 -17.19 32.80 -2.01
CA ARG A 179 -15.80 32.35 -1.98
C ARG A 179 -15.25 32.28 -0.56
N PRO A 180 -14.32 31.36 -0.28
CA PRO A 180 -13.60 31.33 0.98
C PRO A 180 -12.70 32.57 1.15
N ARG A 181 -12.51 32.97 2.41
CA ARG A 181 -11.46 33.93 2.77
C ARG A 181 -10.09 33.29 2.55
N GLN A 182 -9.09 34.09 2.18
CA GLN A 182 -7.69 33.65 1.98
C GLN A 182 -6.94 33.44 3.32
N ARG A 183 -7.60 32.79 4.28
CA ARG A 183 -7.12 32.52 5.64
C ARG A 183 -7.37 31.04 6.00
N PHE A 184 -6.51 30.18 5.49
CA PHE A 184 -6.47 28.73 5.64
C PHE A 184 -5.70 28.27 6.89
N GLY A 185 -5.78 29.04 7.99
CA GLY A 185 -5.27 28.67 9.31
C GLY A 185 -3.84 28.10 9.31
N PRO A 186 -3.62 26.84 9.73
CA PRO A 186 -2.30 26.20 9.75
C PRO A 186 -1.53 26.22 8.41
N ILE A 187 -2.25 26.28 7.29
CA ILE A 187 -1.65 26.31 5.94
C ILE A 187 -0.97 27.66 5.65
N ASN A 188 -1.46 28.76 6.25
CA ASN A 188 -0.86 30.10 6.12
C ASN A 188 0.41 30.30 6.96
N THR A 189 0.92 29.27 7.64
CA THR A 189 2.15 29.35 8.41
C THR A 189 3.37 29.02 7.54
N ASN A 190 4.58 29.35 8.01
CA ASN A 190 5.82 29.01 7.29
C ASN A 190 5.95 27.49 7.05
N GLN A 191 5.49 26.67 7.99
CA GLN A 191 5.54 25.20 7.89
C GLN A 191 4.28 24.59 7.23
N GLY A 192 3.33 25.41 6.75
CA GLY A 192 2.07 24.92 6.17
C GLY A 192 2.27 23.95 4.99
N HIS A 193 3.25 24.22 4.13
CA HIS A 193 3.61 23.35 3.00
C HIS A 193 4.11 21.97 3.45
N ARG A 194 4.93 21.89 4.51
CA ARG A 194 5.40 20.62 5.07
C ARG A 194 4.26 19.79 5.64
N ARG A 195 3.32 20.44 6.34
CA ARG A 195 2.12 19.78 6.89
C ARG A 195 1.22 19.24 5.78
N LEU A 196 1.05 19.98 4.68
CA LEU A 196 0.32 19.51 3.50
C LEU A 196 1.02 18.30 2.85
N ASN A 197 2.36 18.32 2.69
CA ASN A 197 3.09 17.16 2.19
C ASN A 197 2.86 15.92 3.07
N VAL A 198 2.92 16.09 4.40
CA VAL A 198 2.59 15.01 5.35
C VAL A 198 1.18 14.50 5.08
N LEU A 199 0.17 15.37 5.06
CA LEU A 199 -1.23 15.01 4.84
C LEU A 199 -1.44 14.21 3.54
N PHE A 200 -0.90 14.70 2.42
CA PHE A 200 -1.09 14.08 1.11
C PHE A 200 -0.35 12.75 0.95
N SER A 201 0.63 12.46 1.81
CA SER A 201 1.42 11.22 1.77
C SER A 201 0.95 10.15 2.78
N ARG A 202 -0.23 10.33 3.40
CA ARG A 202 -0.74 9.43 4.48
C ARG A 202 -1.48 8.19 3.97
N ALA A 203 -2.02 8.24 2.76
CA ALA A 203 -2.82 7.14 2.21
C ALA A 203 -1.96 6.08 1.53
N ARG A 204 -2.27 4.81 1.78
CA ARG A 204 -1.71 3.68 1.02
C ARG A 204 -2.49 3.44 -0.26
N ILE A 205 -3.81 3.47 -0.24
CA ILE A 205 -4.68 3.07 -1.37
C ILE A 205 -5.40 4.26 -2.01
N ARG A 206 -6.04 5.13 -1.21
CA ARG A 206 -6.89 6.20 -1.75
C ARG A 206 -7.04 7.39 -0.79
N ILE A 207 -7.15 8.58 -1.36
CA ILE A 207 -7.52 9.82 -0.68
C ILE A 207 -8.91 10.24 -1.14
N ALA A 208 -9.78 10.59 -0.20
CA ALA A 208 -11.05 11.27 -0.47
C ALA A 208 -10.98 12.69 0.11
N LEU A 209 -10.99 13.70 -0.75
CA LEU A 209 -10.85 15.12 -0.39
C LEU A 209 -12.22 15.80 -0.39
N PHE A 210 -12.76 16.07 0.79
CA PHE A 210 -14.02 16.78 1.00
C PHE A 210 -13.74 18.28 1.09
N THR A 211 -14.40 19.06 0.23
CA THR A 211 -14.15 20.50 0.13
C THR A 211 -15.38 21.29 -0.33
N SER A 212 -15.56 22.49 0.23
CA SER A 212 -16.54 23.49 -0.18
C SER A 212 -16.02 24.59 -1.11
N PHE A 213 -14.82 24.46 -1.68
CA PHE A 213 -14.21 25.49 -2.55
C PHE A 213 -13.23 24.90 -3.56
N GLY A 214 -13.09 25.55 -4.72
CA GLY A 214 -12.22 25.08 -5.81
C GLY A 214 -10.81 25.66 -5.80
N SER A 215 -9.95 25.14 -6.68
CA SER A 215 -8.63 25.73 -6.94
C SER A 215 -8.71 27.20 -7.36
N GLU A 216 -9.73 27.56 -8.15
CA GLU A 216 -10.01 28.93 -8.63
C GLU A 216 -10.33 29.92 -7.49
N ASP A 217 -10.74 29.41 -6.34
CA ASP A 217 -11.04 30.21 -5.16
C ASP A 217 -9.81 30.50 -4.31
N VAL A 218 -8.71 29.78 -4.53
CA VAL A 218 -7.44 29.99 -3.83
C VAL A 218 -6.58 30.98 -4.64
N LYS A 219 -6.35 32.16 -4.06
CA LYS A 219 -5.68 33.29 -4.71
C LYS A 219 -4.39 33.66 -3.97
N PRO A 220 -3.32 32.85 -4.11
CA PRO A 220 -2.04 33.19 -3.55
C PRO A 220 -1.44 34.41 -4.28
N THR A 221 -0.81 35.28 -3.51
CA THR A 221 -0.01 36.43 -3.95
C THR A 221 1.48 36.12 -3.82
N GLU A 222 2.37 36.95 -4.37
CA GLU A 222 3.83 36.80 -4.19
C GLU A 222 4.27 36.80 -2.71
N THR A 223 3.49 37.45 -1.84
CA THR A 223 3.73 37.51 -0.39
C THR A 223 3.07 36.38 0.40
N SER A 224 2.31 35.51 -0.28
CA SER A 224 1.66 34.37 0.38
C SER A 224 2.68 33.32 0.78
N LYS A 225 2.39 32.58 1.86
CA LYS A 225 3.24 31.47 2.28
C LYS A 225 3.12 30.30 1.32
N GLU A 226 4.19 29.51 1.19
CA GLU A 226 4.26 28.36 0.27
C GLU A 226 3.08 27.37 0.45
N GLY A 227 2.59 27.21 1.68
CA GLY A 227 1.43 26.35 1.95
C GLY A 227 0.18 26.71 1.13
N VAL A 228 -0.06 28.00 0.86
CA VAL A 228 -1.20 28.46 0.06
C VAL A 228 -1.01 28.12 -1.43
N HIS A 229 0.22 28.23 -1.94
CA HIS A 229 0.56 27.84 -3.31
C HIS A 229 0.42 26.32 -3.50
N VAL A 230 0.93 25.53 -2.55
CA VAL A 230 0.77 24.07 -2.55
C VAL A 230 -0.70 23.67 -2.50
N LEU A 231 -1.50 24.30 -1.62
CA LEU A 231 -2.93 24.03 -1.52
C LEU A 231 -3.63 24.23 -2.88
N LYS A 232 -3.37 25.37 -3.55
CA LYS A 232 -3.92 25.65 -4.87
C LYS A 232 -3.53 24.57 -5.87
N ARG A 233 -2.22 24.29 -6.01
CA ARG A 233 -1.70 23.28 -6.94
C ARG A 233 -2.28 21.89 -6.68
N TYR A 234 -2.49 21.52 -5.42
CA TYR A 234 -3.07 20.22 -5.08
C TYR A 234 -4.54 20.11 -5.44
N LEU A 235 -5.32 21.18 -5.26
CA LEU A 235 -6.71 21.22 -5.72
C LEU A 235 -6.78 21.12 -7.26
N GLU A 236 -5.92 21.83 -7.99
CA GLU A 236 -5.82 21.71 -9.46
C GLU A 236 -5.46 20.28 -9.88
N TYR A 237 -4.51 19.66 -9.18
CA TYR A 237 -4.12 18.27 -9.40
C TYR A 237 -5.27 17.28 -9.19
N ALA A 238 -6.05 17.45 -8.11
CA ALA A 238 -7.20 16.61 -7.82
C ALA A 238 -8.35 16.84 -8.83
N GLU A 239 -8.64 18.10 -9.18
CA GLU A 239 -9.68 18.48 -10.14
C GLU A 239 -9.37 17.99 -11.56
N SER A 240 -8.12 18.07 -11.98
CA SER A 240 -7.66 17.58 -13.29
C SER A 240 -7.46 16.06 -13.34
N ARG A 241 -7.65 15.35 -12.22
CA ARG A 241 -7.31 13.92 -12.05
C ARG A 241 -5.86 13.61 -12.44
N GLY A 242 -4.94 14.52 -12.13
CA GLY A 242 -3.53 14.40 -12.48
C GLY A 242 -3.24 14.48 -13.98
N LYS A 243 -4.17 14.99 -14.80
CA LYS A 243 -3.94 15.24 -16.24
C LYS A 243 -3.06 16.48 -16.41
N SER A 244 -1.76 16.29 -16.25
CA SER A 244 -0.70 17.07 -16.89
C SER A 244 0.14 16.11 -17.72
N ALA A 245 0.42 16.50 -18.97
CA ALA A 245 1.19 15.81 -20.02
C ALA A 245 1.05 14.28 -20.06
N ILE A 246 0.36 13.77 -21.08
CA ILE A 246 0.39 12.36 -21.47
C ILE A 246 1.86 11.95 -21.61
N GLU A 247 2.40 11.27 -20.61
CA GLU A 247 3.75 10.72 -20.67
C GLU A 247 3.70 9.54 -21.64
N SER A 248 4.38 9.72 -22.77
CA SER A 248 4.52 8.71 -23.80
C SER A 248 5.14 7.46 -23.18
N ILE A 249 4.43 6.33 -23.26
CA ILE A 249 5.05 5.01 -23.07
C ILE A 249 6.16 4.91 -24.10
N SER A 250 7.42 4.95 -23.65
CA SER A 250 8.56 4.73 -24.53
C SER A 250 8.45 3.32 -25.10
N GLN A 251 8.33 3.18 -26.43
CA GLN A 251 8.24 1.87 -27.08
C GLN A 251 9.60 1.20 -27.30
N ASP A 252 10.69 1.86 -26.90
CA ASP A 252 12.04 1.34 -27.07
C ASP A 252 12.37 0.38 -25.92
N ALA A 253 12.70 -0.86 -26.26
CA ALA A 253 13.22 -1.86 -25.32
C ALA A 253 14.64 -1.49 -24.87
N ASP A 254 15.01 -1.92 -23.67
CA ASP A 254 16.37 -1.75 -23.14
C ASP A 254 17.33 -2.84 -23.65
N SER A 255 16.81 -3.95 -24.21
CA SER A 255 17.58 -5.09 -24.70
C SER A 255 16.94 -5.84 -25.87
N ASP A 256 17.76 -6.38 -26.78
CA ASP A 256 17.33 -7.29 -27.85
C ASP A 256 16.58 -8.52 -27.30
N PHE A 257 16.92 -8.95 -26.07
CA PHE A 257 16.23 -10.05 -25.40
C PHE A 257 14.76 -9.71 -25.11
N GLU A 258 14.49 -8.52 -24.56
CA GLU A 258 13.13 -8.03 -24.30
C GLU A 258 12.33 -7.92 -25.61
N VAL A 259 12.97 -7.47 -26.69
CA VAL A 259 12.36 -7.38 -28.03
C VAL A 259 11.93 -8.77 -28.53
N GLU A 260 12.77 -9.79 -28.39
CA GLU A 260 12.45 -11.16 -28.81
C GLU A 260 11.32 -11.76 -27.97
N VAL A 261 11.36 -11.61 -26.64
CA VAL A 261 10.27 -12.06 -25.75
C VAL A 261 8.94 -11.40 -26.14
N ALA A 262 8.94 -10.07 -26.32
CA ALA A 262 7.76 -9.32 -26.74
C ALA A 262 7.25 -9.75 -28.12
N LYS A 263 8.15 -9.98 -29.09
CA LYS A 263 7.79 -10.46 -30.43
C LYS A 263 7.11 -11.83 -30.37
N ARG A 264 7.64 -12.76 -29.57
CA ARG A 264 7.03 -14.09 -29.42
C ARG A 264 5.66 -14.04 -28.75
N LEU A 265 5.49 -13.23 -27.71
CA LEU A 265 4.18 -13.00 -27.09
C LEU A 265 3.16 -12.42 -28.08
N ARG A 266 3.58 -11.46 -28.93
CA ARG A 266 2.74 -10.90 -30.00
C ARG A 266 2.33 -11.95 -31.03
N LEU A 267 3.23 -12.84 -31.44
CA LEU A 267 2.93 -13.96 -32.35
C LEU A 267 1.92 -14.95 -31.74
N ARG A 268 1.85 -15.03 -30.40
CA ARG A 268 0.86 -15.83 -29.67
C ARG A 268 -0.46 -15.09 -29.40
N GLY A 269 -0.62 -13.87 -29.93
CA GLY A 269 -1.85 -13.08 -29.85
C GLY A 269 -1.96 -12.15 -28.65
N TYR A 270 -0.91 -11.97 -27.84
CA TYR A 270 -0.92 -11.02 -26.73
C TYR A 270 -0.52 -9.60 -27.19
N HIS A 271 -1.21 -8.60 -26.67
CA HIS A 271 -0.76 -7.21 -26.75
C HIS A 271 0.19 -6.91 -25.60
N VAL A 272 1.35 -6.33 -25.92
CA VAL A 272 2.42 -6.06 -24.94
C VAL A 272 2.98 -4.67 -25.11
N ASP A 273 3.15 -4.00 -23.98
CA ASP A 273 3.81 -2.69 -23.86
C ASP A 273 5.19 -2.90 -23.25
N LEU A 274 6.21 -2.27 -23.83
CA LEU A 274 7.57 -2.34 -23.31
C LEU A 274 7.79 -1.22 -22.29
N GLN A 275 8.68 -1.48 -21.33
CA GLN A 275 9.21 -0.46 -20.43
C GLN A 275 8.10 0.34 -19.71
N VAL A 276 7.15 -0.39 -19.12
CA VAL A 276 5.97 0.17 -18.45
C VAL A 276 6.37 0.85 -17.14
N GLY A 277 6.03 2.13 -17.01
CA GLY A 277 6.26 2.95 -15.81
C GLY A 277 7.07 4.21 -16.10
N VAL A 278 7.18 5.06 -15.08
CA VAL A 278 7.81 6.37 -15.16
C VAL A 278 9.02 6.43 -14.24
N THR A 279 10.02 7.22 -14.66
CA THR A 279 11.25 7.60 -13.93
C THR A 279 11.68 6.70 -12.76
N GLY A 280 12.78 5.97 -12.95
CA GLY A 280 13.51 5.27 -11.89
C GLY A 280 13.26 3.77 -11.80
N TYR A 281 12.04 3.30 -12.08
CA TYR A 281 11.73 1.88 -12.22
C TYR A 281 10.74 1.64 -13.35
N LYS A 282 11.02 0.64 -14.20
CA LYS A 282 10.15 0.22 -15.29
C LYS A 282 10.02 -1.30 -15.26
N ILE A 283 8.85 -1.79 -15.63
CA ILE A 283 8.60 -3.21 -15.90
C ILE A 283 8.94 -3.44 -17.36
N ASP A 284 9.82 -4.42 -17.62
CA ASP A 284 10.38 -4.64 -18.95
C ASP A 284 9.28 -4.86 -20.00
N ILE A 285 8.27 -5.68 -19.67
CA ILE A 285 7.13 -5.94 -20.55
C ILE A 285 5.83 -6.01 -19.73
N GLY A 286 4.84 -5.16 -20.03
CA GLY A 286 3.47 -5.28 -19.53
C GLY A 286 2.59 -6.02 -20.53
N VAL A 287 2.04 -7.17 -20.14
CA VAL A 287 1.09 -7.94 -20.96
C VAL A 287 -0.32 -7.41 -20.70
N ARG A 288 -0.98 -6.87 -21.73
CA ARG A 288 -2.35 -6.34 -21.62
C ARG A 288 -3.34 -7.45 -21.32
N ASN A 289 -4.34 -7.16 -20.50
CA ASN A 289 -5.41 -8.10 -20.20
C ASN A 289 -6.45 -8.12 -21.33
N PRO A 290 -6.66 -9.25 -22.03
CA PRO A 290 -7.67 -9.34 -23.10
C PRO A 290 -9.11 -9.17 -22.59
N ASP A 291 -9.38 -9.56 -21.34
CA ASP A 291 -10.72 -9.51 -20.74
C ASP A 291 -11.01 -8.17 -20.03
N ALA A 292 -9.96 -7.38 -19.76
CA ALA A 292 -10.05 -6.06 -19.12
C ALA A 292 -8.99 -5.11 -19.70
N PRO A 293 -9.24 -4.54 -20.91
CA PRO A 293 -8.24 -3.77 -21.68
C PRO A 293 -7.61 -2.58 -20.95
N GLU A 294 -8.29 -2.05 -19.93
CA GLU A 294 -7.83 -0.97 -19.07
C GLU A 294 -6.74 -1.40 -18.06
N SER A 295 -6.39 -2.69 -18.01
CA SER A 295 -5.42 -3.27 -17.07
C SER A 295 -4.39 -4.18 -17.74
N PHE A 296 -3.26 -4.37 -17.06
CA PHE A 296 -2.29 -5.40 -17.40
C PHE A 296 -2.66 -6.72 -16.71
N LEU A 297 -2.55 -7.81 -17.47
CA LEU A 297 -2.69 -9.18 -16.99
C LEU A 297 -1.49 -9.56 -16.09
N ALA A 298 -0.29 -9.22 -16.55
CA ALA A 298 0.97 -9.57 -15.90
C ALA A 298 2.09 -8.62 -16.34
N GLY A 299 3.11 -8.52 -15.50
CA GLY A 299 4.39 -7.91 -15.86
C GLY A 299 5.42 -9.01 -16.07
N VAL A 300 6.21 -8.93 -17.13
CA VAL A 300 7.32 -9.84 -17.40
C VAL A 300 8.62 -9.10 -17.10
N GLU A 301 9.43 -9.68 -16.22
CA GLU A 301 10.78 -9.22 -15.92
C GLU A 301 11.79 -10.13 -16.62
N CYS A 302 12.67 -9.53 -17.41
CA CYS A 302 13.77 -10.18 -18.09
C CYS A 302 15.06 -9.93 -17.29
N ASP A 303 15.86 -10.96 -17.07
CA ASP A 303 17.18 -10.90 -16.44
C ASP A 303 18.25 -10.26 -17.36
N GLY A 304 17.97 -9.08 -17.92
CA GLY A 304 18.93 -8.35 -18.74
C GLY A 304 20.25 -8.05 -18.01
N ALA A 305 21.31 -7.72 -18.75
CA ALA A 305 22.70 -7.55 -18.28
C ALA A 305 22.91 -6.59 -17.09
N ARG A 306 21.91 -5.79 -16.69
CA ARG A 306 21.92 -4.93 -15.50
C ARG A 306 21.56 -5.64 -14.18
N TYR A 307 21.11 -6.90 -14.22
CA TYR A 307 20.58 -7.60 -13.05
C TYR A 307 21.65 -8.04 -12.03
N HIS A 308 22.92 -8.17 -12.44
CA HIS A 308 23.93 -8.87 -11.64
C HIS A 308 24.78 -8.04 -10.66
N SER A 309 24.64 -6.71 -10.59
CA SER A 309 25.67 -5.88 -9.92
C SER A 309 25.38 -5.44 -8.48
N SER A 310 24.75 -6.26 -7.61
CA SER A 310 24.61 -5.84 -6.20
C SER A 310 24.52 -6.96 -5.13
N LYS A 311 25.30 -6.79 -4.05
CA LYS A 311 25.41 -7.72 -2.89
C LYS A 311 24.13 -7.86 -2.04
N SER A 312 23.07 -7.09 -2.30
CA SER A 312 21.78 -7.19 -1.60
C SER A 312 20.58 -7.35 -2.56
N ALA A 313 20.82 -7.99 -3.71
CA ALA A 313 19.80 -8.23 -4.74
C ALA A 313 18.57 -8.98 -4.20
N ARG A 314 18.77 -10.03 -3.40
CA ARG A 314 17.67 -10.91 -2.93
C ARG A 314 16.62 -10.20 -2.06
N ASP A 315 17.03 -9.42 -1.07
CA ASP A 315 16.07 -8.69 -0.21
C ASP A 315 15.33 -7.60 -0.99
N ARG A 316 16.02 -6.96 -1.95
CA ARG A 316 15.41 -6.01 -2.88
C ARG A 316 14.43 -6.68 -3.83
N ASP A 317 14.72 -7.89 -4.29
CA ASP A 317 13.85 -8.63 -5.20
C ASP A 317 12.59 -9.13 -4.51
N ARG A 318 12.71 -9.62 -3.26
CA ARG A 318 11.54 -10.01 -2.46
C ARG A 318 10.65 -8.80 -2.16
N LEU A 319 11.24 -7.70 -1.71
CA LEU A 319 10.50 -6.46 -1.46
C LEU A 319 9.84 -5.96 -2.74
N ARG A 320 10.54 -6.00 -3.88
CA ARG A 320 10.00 -5.57 -5.17
C ARG A 320 8.79 -6.40 -5.57
N GLU A 321 8.87 -7.72 -5.47
CA GLU A 321 7.76 -8.61 -5.80
C GLU A 321 6.54 -8.36 -4.92
N GLU A 322 6.75 -8.14 -3.61
CA GLU A 322 5.69 -7.79 -2.66
C GLU A 322 5.05 -6.42 -2.99
N VAL A 323 5.88 -5.43 -3.33
CA VAL A 323 5.42 -4.08 -3.69
C VAL A 323 4.61 -4.10 -4.98
N LEU A 324 5.15 -4.72 -6.04
CA LEU A 324 4.47 -4.89 -7.33
C LEU A 324 3.19 -5.72 -7.18
N GLY A 325 3.23 -6.78 -6.38
CA GLY A 325 2.07 -7.60 -6.04
C GLY A 325 0.91 -6.78 -5.46
N GLY A 326 1.20 -5.91 -4.49
CA GLY A 326 0.17 -5.02 -3.94
C GLY A 326 -0.22 -3.84 -4.84
N LEU A 327 0.54 -3.56 -5.91
CA LEU A 327 0.15 -2.66 -7.00
C LEU A 327 -0.72 -3.36 -8.08
N GLY A 328 -1.11 -4.61 -7.82
CA GLY A 328 -1.95 -5.42 -8.69
C GLY A 328 -1.18 -6.21 -9.74
N TRP A 329 0.14 -6.16 -9.75
CA TRP A 329 0.93 -6.92 -10.72
C TRP A 329 1.00 -8.39 -10.36
N LYS A 330 0.91 -9.24 -11.38
CA LYS A 330 1.40 -10.61 -11.34
C LYS A 330 2.70 -10.63 -12.13
N ILE A 331 3.83 -10.74 -11.43
CA ILE A 331 5.15 -10.72 -12.07
C ILE A 331 5.53 -12.14 -12.50
N VAL A 332 5.99 -12.28 -13.75
CA VAL A 332 6.53 -13.51 -14.31
C VAL A 332 7.97 -13.25 -14.74
N ARG A 333 8.91 -14.01 -14.20
CA ARG A 333 10.34 -13.86 -14.56
C ARG A 333 10.72 -14.78 -15.71
N VAL A 334 11.51 -14.26 -16.63
CA VAL A 334 12.08 -15.00 -17.76
C VAL A 334 13.59 -14.84 -17.74
N TRP A 335 14.30 -15.97 -17.77
CA TRP A 335 15.75 -16.01 -17.74
C TRP A 335 16.32 -16.18 -19.15
N SER A 336 17.25 -15.32 -19.52
CA SER A 336 17.94 -15.26 -20.80
C SER A 336 18.73 -16.53 -21.08
N THR A 337 19.27 -17.16 -20.04
CA THR A 337 19.99 -18.44 -20.14
C THR A 337 19.08 -19.57 -20.60
N ASP A 338 17.91 -19.69 -19.97
CA ASP A 338 16.94 -20.75 -20.29
C ASP A 338 16.30 -20.48 -21.66
N TRP A 339 16.06 -19.20 -21.96
CA TRP A 339 15.51 -18.77 -23.24
C TRP A 339 16.48 -19.02 -24.40
N PHE A 340 17.78 -18.80 -24.21
CA PHE A 340 18.77 -19.06 -25.24
C PHE A 340 18.93 -20.56 -25.53
N ASP A 341 18.78 -21.42 -24.52
CA ASP A 341 18.83 -22.88 -24.67
C ASP A 341 17.61 -23.43 -25.44
N ASN A 342 16.40 -23.03 -25.03
CA ASN A 342 15.17 -23.47 -25.70
C ASN A 342 14.06 -22.40 -25.68
N PRO A 343 14.06 -21.46 -26.64
CA PRO A 343 13.16 -20.32 -26.59
C PRO A 343 11.70 -20.74 -26.84
N ASP A 344 11.44 -21.80 -27.62
CA ASP A 344 10.09 -22.28 -27.89
C ASP A 344 9.45 -22.86 -26.61
N ARG A 345 10.21 -23.69 -25.88
CA ARG A 345 9.76 -24.25 -24.60
C ARG A 345 9.50 -23.17 -23.56
N GLU A 346 10.40 -22.20 -23.40
CA GLU A 346 10.19 -21.12 -22.42
C GLU A 346 9.05 -20.18 -22.85
N THR A 347 8.82 -19.99 -24.14
CA THR A 347 7.63 -19.28 -24.66
C THR A 347 6.34 -20.01 -24.26
N ASP A 348 6.27 -21.33 -24.45
CA ASP A 348 5.09 -22.13 -24.09
C ASP A 348 4.80 -22.11 -22.59
N LYS A 349 5.86 -22.18 -21.78
CA LYS A 349 5.78 -22.07 -20.32
C LYS A 349 5.27 -20.69 -19.88
N LEU A 350 5.76 -19.62 -20.50
CA LEU A 350 5.32 -18.25 -20.24
C LEU A 350 3.84 -18.09 -20.58
N VAL A 351 3.40 -18.53 -21.76
CA VAL A 351 1.99 -18.47 -22.18
C VAL A 351 1.10 -19.29 -21.25
N THR A 352 1.52 -20.49 -20.87
CA THR A 352 0.78 -21.34 -19.91
C THR A 352 0.59 -20.62 -18.57
N ARG A 353 1.62 -19.90 -18.10
CA ARG A 353 1.54 -19.11 -16.88
C ARG A 353 0.60 -17.91 -17.00
N LEU A 354 0.64 -17.21 -18.14
CA LEU A 354 -0.27 -16.09 -18.42
C LEU A 354 -1.74 -16.54 -18.46
N GLU A 355 -2.03 -17.68 -19.09
CA GLU A 355 -3.38 -18.26 -19.10
C GLU A 355 -3.83 -18.70 -17.70
N ALA A 356 -2.92 -19.23 -16.88
CA ALA A 356 -3.24 -19.55 -15.48
C ALA A 356 -3.56 -18.29 -14.66
N ILE A 357 -2.86 -17.18 -14.89
CA ILE A 357 -3.13 -15.88 -14.26
C ILE A 357 -4.49 -15.34 -14.73
N ARG A 358 -4.80 -15.44 -16.03
CA ARG A 358 -6.06 -14.98 -16.62
C ARG A 358 -7.29 -15.67 -16.02
N ARG A 359 -7.16 -16.92 -15.58
CA ARG A 359 -8.24 -17.68 -14.92
C ARG A 359 -8.47 -17.33 -13.45
N GLN A 360 -7.62 -16.50 -12.83
CA GLN A 360 -7.78 -16.07 -11.45
C GLN A 360 -8.57 -14.75 -11.37
N THR A 361 -9.57 -14.69 -10.49
CA THR A 361 -10.45 -13.53 -10.25
C THR A 361 -9.67 -12.28 -9.80
N PRO A 362 -10.09 -11.03 -10.15
CA PRO A 362 -9.32 -9.82 -9.85
C PRO A 362 -9.23 -9.48 -8.35
N SER A 363 -8.26 -8.63 -8.03
CA SER A 363 -7.94 -8.15 -6.67
C SER A 363 -9.08 -7.34 -6.01
N ILE A 364 -9.39 -7.70 -4.77
CA ILE A 364 -10.58 -7.34 -3.95
C ILE A 364 -10.70 -5.84 -3.60
N TYR A 365 -9.66 -5.03 -3.81
CA TYR A 365 -9.60 -3.66 -3.26
C TYR A 365 -10.21 -2.57 -4.16
N GLN A 366 -10.76 -2.92 -5.33
CA GLN A 366 -11.15 -1.95 -6.35
C GLN A 366 -12.66 -1.62 -6.41
N ASP A 367 -13.48 -2.27 -5.58
CA ASP A 367 -14.93 -2.19 -5.73
C ASP A 367 -15.59 -1.05 -4.96
N TYR A 368 -14.92 -0.47 -3.96
CA TYR A 368 -15.48 0.65 -3.20
C TYR A 368 -15.45 1.95 -4.02
N ARG A 369 -16.64 2.44 -4.36
CA ARG A 369 -16.83 3.73 -5.04
C ARG A 369 -17.32 4.77 -4.05
N LEU A 370 -16.57 5.87 -3.94
CA LEU A 370 -16.97 7.02 -3.15
C LEU A 370 -18.22 7.67 -3.74
N HIS A 371 -19.24 7.90 -2.91
CA HIS A 371 -20.50 8.48 -3.38
C HIS A 371 -20.29 9.95 -3.80
N GLY A 372 -20.90 10.35 -4.92
CA GLY A 372 -20.84 11.73 -5.42
C GLY A 372 -19.54 12.10 -6.14
N THR A 373 -18.73 11.11 -6.56
CA THR A 373 -17.61 11.36 -7.47
C THR A 373 -18.12 11.76 -8.86
N TYR A 374 -17.81 12.98 -9.31
CA TYR A 374 -18.04 13.40 -10.69
C TYR A 374 -17.09 12.61 -11.60
N THR A 375 -17.54 11.45 -12.07
CA THR A 375 -16.92 10.81 -13.24
C THR A 375 -17.35 11.62 -14.45
N VAL A 376 -16.46 12.48 -14.95
CA VAL A 376 -16.56 12.95 -16.33
C VAL A 376 -16.41 11.70 -17.19
N SER A 377 -17.54 11.14 -17.62
CA SER A 377 -17.56 10.13 -18.66
C SER A 377 -16.91 10.79 -19.87
N VAL A 378 -15.77 10.27 -20.28
CA VAL A 378 -15.24 10.57 -21.61
C VAL A 378 -16.16 9.80 -22.54
N ALA A 379 -17.24 10.44 -22.98
CA ALA A 379 -17.97 10.01 -24.14
C ALA A 379 -16.97 10.01 -25.30
N GLN A 380 -16.42 8.84 -25.62
CA GLN A 380 -15.81 8.61 -26.91
C GLN A 380 -16.94 8.73 -27.91
N THR A 381 -16.98 9.85 -28.63
CA THR A 381 -17.69 9.95 -29.90
C THR A 381 -17.03 8.95 -30.84
N VAL A 382 -17.61 7.75 -30.91
CA VAL A 382 -17.35 6.83 -32.00
C VAL A 382 -18.13 7.40 -33.18
N ASP A 383 -17.41 7.92 -34.17
CA ASP A 383 -17.99 8.18 -35.48
C ASP A 383 -18.54 6.84 -36.01
N GLU A 384 -19.86 6.77 -36.16
CA GLU A 384 -20.53 5.68 -36.86
C GLU A 384 -20.08 5.69 -38.33
N PRO A 385 -19.58 4.57 -38.88
CA PRO A 385 -19.46 4.45 -40.31
C PRO A 385 -20.86 4.18 -40.90
N GLU A 386 -21.15 4.97 -41.93
CA GLU A 386 -22.30 4.89 -42.84
C GLU A 386 -22.78 3.46 -43.13
N ALA A 387 -24.10 3.29 -43.01
CA ALA A 387 -24.82 2.08 -43.37
C ALA A 387 -24.72 1.78 -44.87
N LEU A 388 -24.34 0.54 -45.20
CA LEU A 388 -24.57 -0.07 -46.51
C LEU A 388 -25.52 -1.26 -46.34
N GLU A 389 -26.56 -1.28 -47.17
CA GLU A 389 -27.66 -2.23 -47.19
C GLU A 389 -27.26 -3.68 -47.55
N PRO A 390 -28.10 -4.68 -47.23
CA PRO A 390 -27.74 -6.09 -47.22
C PRO A 390 -27.94 -6.78 -48.58
N ALA A 391 -27.03 -7.71 -48.92
CA ALA A 391 -27.25 -8.71 -49.96
C ALA A 391 -27.02 -10.12 -49.41
N GLU A 392 -27.98 -10.99 -49.68
CA GLU A 392 -28.07 -12.40 -49.30
C GLU A 392 -26.92 -13.26 -49.87
N LEU A 393 -26.48 -14.29 -49.14
CA LEU A 393 -26.42 -15.69 -49.62
C LEU A 393 -25.93 -16.67 -48.53
N LEU A 394 -26.69 -17.75 -48.41
CA LEU A 394 -26.49 -18.95 -47.57
C LEU A 394 -25.27 -19.79 -48.00
N ALA A 395 -24.59 -20.46 -47.06
CA ALA A 395 -24.30 -21.90 -47.10
C ALA A 395 -23.52 -22.42 -45.85
N ASP A 396 -24.14 -23.38 -45.17
CA ASP A 396 -23.63 -24.58 -44.47
C ASP A 396 -22.26 -24.62 -43.76
N VAL A 397 -22.31 -24.86 -42.44
CA VAL A 397 -21.30 -25.64 -41.70
C VAL A 397 -22.01 -26.61 -40.74
N PRO A 398 -21.66 -27.91 -40.72
CA PRO A 398 -22.37 -28.92 -39.96
C PRO A 398 -21.99 -28.95 -38.46
N VAL A 399 -23.01 -29.27 -37.65
CA VAL A 399 -22.98 -29.47 -36.20
C VAL A 399 -22.19 -30.74 -35.84
N ALA A 400 -21.24 -30.62 -34.90
CA ALA A 400 -20.60 -31.76 -34.23
C ALA A 400 -21.10 -31.90 -32.77
N ALA A 401 -21.32 -33.16 -32.40
CA ALA A 401 -22.00 -33.68 -31.20
C ALA A 401 -21.24 -33.48 -29.86
N PRO A 402 -21.91 -33.60 -28.69
CA PRO A 402 -21.34 -33.28 -27.39
C PRO A 402 -20.39 -34.35 -26.84
N ALA A 403 -19.41 -33.92 -26.03
CA ALA A 403 -18.44 -34.77 -25.35
C ALA A 403 -19.07 -35.59 -24.20
N LYS A 404 -18.55 -36.81 -24.02
CA LYS A 404 -18.93 -37.78 -22.97
C LYS A 404 -18.46 -37.36 -21.56
N PRO A 405 -19.10 -37.87 -20.48
CA PRO A 405 -18.71 -37.58 -19.11
C PRO A 405 -17.44 -38.33 -18.72
N ILE A 406 -16.56 -37.67 -17.95
CA ILE A 406 -15.39 -38.28 -17.31
C ILE A 406 -15.80 -38.70 -15.88
N GLU A 407 -15.50 -39.95 -15.51
CA GLU A 407 -15.74 -40.53 -14.19
C GLU A 407 -14.84 -39.93 -13.09
N PRO A 408 -15.29 -39.93 -11.82
CA PRO A 408 -14.56 -39.33 -10.72
C PRO A 408 -13.37 -40.20 -10.27
N ILE A 409 -12.20 -39.58 -10.11
CA ILE A 409 -11.04 -40.22 -9.49
C ILE A 409 -11.23 -40.26 -7.97
N SER A 410 -10.99 -41.45 -7.45
CA SER A 410 -11.10 -41.94 -6.08
C SER A 410 -10.37 -41.12 -5.02
N GLN A 411 -11.04 -41.04 -3.86
CA GLN A 411 -10.56 -40.86 -2.49
C GLN A 411 -9.03 -40.97 -2.29
N LEU A 412 -8.43 -39.87 -1.83
CA LEU A 412 -7.20 -39.89 -1.05
C LEU A 412 -7.54 -39.44 0.37
N ASP A 413 -7.19 -40.32 1.29
CA ASP A 413 -7.38 -40.31 2.73
C ASP A 413 -6.62 -39.16 3.41
N PHE A 414 -7.33 -38.23 4.05
CA PHE A 414 -6.77 -37.15 4.87
C PHE A 414 -6.60 -37.57 6.35
N GLY A 415 -6.41 -38.86 6.60
CA GLY A 415 -6.22 -39.44 7.94
C GLY A 415 -4.76 -39.65 8.36
N ALA A 416 -3.84 -38.68 8.18
CA ALA A 416 -2.53 -38.74 8.83
C ALA A 416 -1.74 -37.42 8.75
N LEU A 417 -1.98 -36.46 9.64
CA LEU A 417 -0.98 -35.50 10.17
C LEU A 417 -1.63 -34.59 11.24
N LEU A 418 -2.13 -35.23 12.30
CA LEU A 418 -2.23 -34.58 13.60
C LEU A 418 -0.86 -34.76 14.26
N ASP A 419 0.04 -33.80 14.05
CA ASP A 419 1.34 -33.76 14.72
C ASP A 419 1.11 -33.57 16.23
N ARG A 420 1.68 -34.50 16.98
CA ARG A 420 1.44 -34.74 18.40
C ARG A 420 2.11 -33.66 19.24
N ALA A 421 1.34 -33.01 20.11
CA ALA A 421 1.87 -32.07 21.11
C ALA A 421 2.88 -32.72 22.10
N ASP A 422 2.93 -34.06 22.15
CA ASP A 422 3.79 -34.84 23.04
C ASP A 422 5.30 -34.73 22.69
N ASP A 423 5.65 -34.69 21.40
CA ASP A 423 7.06 -34.68 20.97
C ASP A 423 7.80 -33.40 21.38
N GLY A 424 7.09 -32.26 21.49
CA GLY A 424 7.69 -30.96 21.83
C GLY A 424 8.18 -30.86 23.27
N LEU A 425 7.48 -31.51 24.21
CA LEU A 425 7.86 -31.55 25.63
C LEU A 425 9.05 -32.46 25.88
N GLU A 426 9.14 -33.58 25.17
CA GLU A 426 10.32 -34.46 25.21
C GLU A 426 11.56 -33.72 24.67
N LEU A 427 11.42 -32.98 23.57
CA LEU A 427 12.50 -32.17 23.01
C LEU A 427 12.97 -31.08 23.97
N LEU A 428 12.05 -30.37 24.62
CA LEU A 428 12.37 -29.32 25.59
C LEU A 428 13.26 -29.84 26.73
N ASN A 429 12.96 -31.05 27.23
CA ASN A 429 13.65 -31.68 28.35
C ASN A 429 14.86 -32.55 27.96
N SER A 430 15.17 -32.67 26.66
CA SER A 430 16.27 -33.51 26.18
C SER A 430 17.62 -32.78 26.15
N ASP A 431 18.69 -33.42 26.61
CA ASP A 431 20.05 -32.84 26.57
C ASP A 431 20.77 -33.07 25.22
N ARG A 432 20.04 -33.50 24.18
CA ARG A 432 20.61 -33.73 22.85
C ARG A 432 20.65 -32.44 22.02
N SER A 433 21.49 -32.44 20.99
CA SER A 433 21.46 -31.38 19.99
C SER A 433 20.15 -31.41 19.20
N LEU A 434 19.64 -30.23 18.88
CA LEU A 434 18.36 -29.99 18.22
C LEU A 434 18.62 -29.44 16.82
N SER A 435 17.86 -29.91 15.84
CA SER A 435 17.70 -29.21 14.55
C SER A 435 16.87 -27.94 14.73
N GLU A 436 16.93 -27.01 13.77
CA GLU A 436 16.12 -25.78 13.81
C GLU A 436 14.61 -26.09 13.95
N GLN A 437 14.11 -27.10 13.25
CA GLN A 437 12.70 -27.51 13.33
C GLN A 437 12.33 -28.13 14.69
N GLU A 438 13.26 -28.84 15.33
CA GLU A 438 13.06 -29.38 16.68
C GLU A 438 13.11 -28.27 17.74
N ALA A 439 13.99 -27.27 17.59
CA ALA A 439 14.04 -26.12 18.49
C ALA A 439 12.78 -25.25 18.39
N VAL A 440 12.23 -25.01 17.19
CA VAL A 440 10.93 -24.34 17.02
C VAL A 440 9.84 -25.09 17.78
N ARG A 441 9.78 -26.43 17.63
CA ARG A 441 8.79 -27.27 18.31
C ARG A 441 8.96 -27.24 19.83
N ALA A 442 10.19 -27.33 20.33
CA ALA A 442 10.50 -27.25 21.76
C ALA A 442 10.11 -25.90 22.37
N LEU A 443 10.41 -24.78 21.69
CA LEU A 443 10.06 -23.44 22.15
C LEU A 443 8.55 -23.16 22.10
N ARG A 444 7.84 -23.68 21.07
CA ARG A 444 6.37 -23.61 21.03
C ARG A 444 5.74 -24.42 22.16
N ALA A 445 6.25 -25.63 22.40
CA ALA A 445 5.80 -26.43 23.54
C ALA A 445 6.05 -25.71 24.86
N PHE A 446 7.24 -25.14 25.07
CA PHE A 446 7.58 -24.36 26.28
C PHE A 446 6.64 -23.17 26.51
N ARG A 447 6.31 -22.43 25.44
CA ARG A 447 5.31 -21.36 25.50
C ARG A 447 3.95 -21.89 25.94
N ASP A 448 3.46 -22.93 25.28
CA ASP A 448 2.07 -23.39 25.40
C ASP A 448 1.81 -24.16 26.71
N THR A 449 2.83 -24.77 27.30
CA THR A 449 2.70 -25.60 28.50
C THR A 449 3.20 -24.92 29.78
N GLU A 450 4.25 -24.10 29.72
CA GLU A 450 4.83 -23.46 30.91
C GLU A 450 4.50 -21.98 31.00
N ILE A 451 4.81 -21.19 29.97
CA ILE A 451 4.62 -19.73 30.02
C ILE A 451 3.13 -19.38 30.12
N LYS A 452 2.32 -19.92 29.21
CA LYS A 452 0.87 -19.68 29.18
C LYS A 452 0.16 -20.13 30.46
N ALA A 453 0.65 -21.20 31.11
CA ALA A 453 0.04 -21.74 32.32
C ALA A 453 0.43 -20.96 33.59
N ARG A 454 1.56 -20.25 33.59
CA ARG A 454 2.10 -19.55 34.77
C ARG A 454 1.91 -18.03 34.75
N MET A 455 1.55 -17.45 33.61
CA MET A 455 1.31 -16.01 33.47
C MET A 455 -0.18 -15.70 33.66
N ASP A 456 -0.50 -14.85 34.63
CA ASP A 456 -1.85 -14.29 34.77
C ASP A 456 -2.17 -13.39 33.57
N GLU A 457 -3.38 -13.51 33.02
CA GLU A 457 -3.84 -12.75 31.83
C GLU A 457 -2.88 -12.85 30.63
N TRP A 458 -2.34 -14.04 30.36
CA TRP A 458 -1.38 -14.26 29.28
C TRP A 458 -1.87 -13.78 27.89
N GLU A 459 -1.13 -12.84 27.29
CA GLU A 459 -1.42 -12.25 25.99
C GLU A 459 -0.50 -12.83 24.89
N PRO A 460 -1.00 -13.60 23.91
CA PRO A 460 -0.16 -14.28 22.91
C PRO A 460 0.76 -13.33 22.11
N HIS A 461 0.27 -12.13 21.82
CA HIS A 461 0.97 -11.14 21.01
C HIS A 461 2.11 -10.43 21.77
N ARG A 462 2.14 -10.53 23.10
CA ARG A 462 3.20 -9.96 23.96
C ARG A 462 4.17 -11.01 24.48
N SER A 463 3.91 -12.30 24.24
CA SER A 463 4.78 -13.36 24.72
C SER A 463 6.21 -13.24 24.19
N ILE A 464 7.20 -13.59 25.01
CA ILE A 464 8.60 -13.70 24.60
C ILE A 464 8.82 -14.85 23.60
N LEU A 465 7.90 -15.80 23.52
CA LEU A 465 7.92 -16.91 22.55
C LEU A 465 6.81 -16.82 21.51
N ARG A 466 6.35 -15.61 21.16
CA ARG A 466 5.55 -15.43 19.94
C ARG A 466 6.37 -15.78 18.70
N ASP A 467 5.72 -16.18 17.60
CA ASP A 467 6.40 -16.78 16.44
C ASP A 467 7.55 -15.93 15.88
N GLY A 468 7.37 -14.61 15.79
CA GLY A 468 8.44 -13.71 15.33
C GLY A 468 9.67 -13.66 16.25
N LEU A 469 9.50 -13.84 17.56
CA LEU A 469 10.63 -13.94 18.49
C LEU A 469 11.29 -15.32 18.45
N ILE A 470 10.52 -16.41 18.34
CA ILE A 470 11.07 -17.76 18.15
C ILE A 470 11.99 -17.78 16.94
N GLU A 471 11.52 -17.26 15.80
CA GLU A 471 12.35 -17.17 14.60
C GLU A 471 13.61 -16.34 14.81
N THR A 472 13.50 -15.23 15.54
CA THR A 472 14.64 -14.34 15.82
C THR A 472 15.67 -15.02 16.72
N PHE A 473 15.24 -15.70 17.78
CA PHE A 473 16.11 -16.46 18.69
C PHE A 473 16.94 -17.50 17.94
N ILE A 474 16.31 -18.22 17.00
CA ILE A 474 16.96 -19.26 16.19
C ILE A 474 17.88 -18.62 15.14
N LYS A 475 17.38 -17.70 14.30
CA LYS A 475 18.13 -17.08 13.20
C LYS A 475 19.36 -16.31 13.69
N GLN A 476 19.26 -15.64 14.83
CA GLN A 476 20.36 -14.83 15.39
C GLN A 476 21.23 -15.62 16.38
N ARG A 477 20.87 -16.88 16.69
CA ARG A 477 21.48 -17.70 17.75
C ARG A 477 21.74 -16.88 19.01
N VAL A 478 20.67 -16.40 19.65
CA VAL A 478 20.76 -15.68 20.92
C VAL A 478 20.92 -16.71 22.04
N ILE A 479 22.17 -16.96 22.41
CA ILE A 479 22.57 -18.00 23.39
C ILE A 479 22.90 -17.43 24.76
N ASP A 480 23.00 -16.10 24.88
CA ASP A 480 23.26 -15.40 26.14
C ASP A 480 22.18 -14.30 26.34
N PRO A 481 21.50 -14.25 27.49
CA PRO A 481 20.56 -13.18 27.83
C PRO A 481 21.11 -11.74 27.64
N ALA A 482 22.42 -11.53 27.77
CA ALA A 482 23.07 -10.24 27.54
C ALA A 482 22.97 -9.78 26.07
N GLU A 483 22.85 -10.72 25.13
CA GLU A 483 22.74 -10.43 23.70
C GLU A 483 21.35 -9.93 23.29
N TRP A 484 20.36 -10.01 24.18
CA TRP A 484 18.97 -9.61 23.90
C TRP A 484 18.86 -8.22 23.25
N PHE A 485 19.58 -7.23 23.77
CA PHE A 485 19.49 -5.86 23.24
C PHE A 485 20.22 -5.66 21.91
N HIS A 486 21.20 -6.51 21.62
CA HIS A 486 22.06 -6.42 20.44
C HIS A 486 21.53 -7.24 19.26
N LYS A 487 21.01 -8.45 19.54
CA LYS A 487 20.55 -9.40 18.52
C LYS A 487 19.05 -9.36 18.27
N VAL A 488 18.24 -8.90 19.23
CA VAL A 488 16.78 -8.80 19.04
C VAL A 488 16.40 -7.38 18.60
N PRO A 489 15.80 -7.21 17.40
CA PRO A 489 15.39 -5.90 16.88
C PRO A 489 14.44 -5.15 17.82
N GLN A 490 14.57 -3.82 17.86
CA GLN A 490 13.80 -2.98 18.79
C GLN A 490 12.28 -3.14 18.63
N TYR A 491 11.76 -3.29 17.41
CA TYR A 491 10.32 -3.48 17.18
C TYR A 491 9.78 -4.81 17.74
N LEU A 492 10.64 -5.84 17.87
CA LEU A 492 10.29 -7.09 18.57
C LEU A 492 10.50 -6.96 20.08
N ARG A 493 11.38 -6.08 20.54
CA ARG A 493 11.52 -5.80 21.99
C ARG A 493 10.33 -4.98 22.50
N SER A 494 9.91 -3.97 21.74
CA SER A 494 8.73 -3.15 22.01
C SER A 494 7.46 -4.01 21.96
N GLY A 495 6.76 -4.13 23.10
CA GLY A 495 5.55 -4.94 23.22
C GLY A 495 5.76 -6.33 23.82
N THR A 496 7.00 -6.80 23.98
CA THR A 496 7.27 -8.05 24.72
C THR A 496 7.01 -7.83 26.21
N ASP A 497 6.31 -8.77 26.85
CA ASP A 497 6.06 -8.73 28.27
C ASP A 497 7.39 -8.77 29.06
N ALA A 498 7.60 -7.73 29.88
CA ALA A 498 8.85 -7.56 30.63
C ALA A 498 9.00 -8.61 31.74
N VAL A 499 7.90 -9.16 32.25
CA VAL A 499 7.88 -10.21 33.26
C VAL A 499 8.26 -11.54 32.62
N GLU A 500 7.67 -11.90 31.47
CA GLU A 500 8.07 -13.10 30.72
C GLU A 500 9.56 -13.07 30.36
N LYS A 501 10.05 -11.92 29.88
CA LYS A 501 11.47 -11.76 29.58
C LYS A 501 12.35 -12.03 30.80
N ARG A 502 12.00 -11.44 31.94
CA ARG A 502 12.78 -11.60 33.17
C ARG A 502 12.79 -13.04 33.68
N LEU A 503 11.69 -13.78 33.47
CA LEU A 503 11.53 -15.14 34.01
C LEU A 503 12.07 -16.24 33.09
N TYR A 504 11.95 -16.08 31.77
CA TYR A 504 12.12 -17.20 30.83
C TYR A 504 13.26 -17.03 29.83
N LEU A 505 13.87 -15.84 29.70
CA LEU A 505 14.91 -15.58 28.69
C LEU A 505 16.13 -16.52 28.84
N GLU A 506 16.55 -16.82 30.07
CA GLU A 506 17.68 -17.73 30.34
C GLU A 506 17.38 -19.14 29.83
N ARG A 507 16.21 -19.68 30.16
CA ARG A 507 15.76 -20.99 29.71
C ARG A 507 15.60 -21.07 28.18
N ILE A 508 15.19 -19.97 27.54
CA ILE A 508 15.12 -19.88 26.08
C ILE A 508 16.52 -19.98 25.47
N CYS A 509 17.50 -19.27 26.05
CA CYS A 509 18.89 -19.31 25.59
C CYS A 509 19.48 -20.73 25.70
N GLU A 510 19.18 -21.49 26.76
CA GLU A 510 19.60 -22.90 26.90
C GLU A 510 19.01 -23.82 25.81
N VAL A 511 17.80 -23.53 25.31
CA VAL A 511 17.22 -24.27 24.18
C VAL A 511 17.95 -23.91 22.88
N ILE A 512 18.29 -22.64 22.69
CA ILE A 512 19.00 -22.16 21.49
C ILE A 512 20.45 -22.63 21.47
N GLU A 513 21.11 -22.78 22.63
CA GLU A 513 22.48 -23.30 22.73
C GLU A 513 22.60 -24.75 22.21
N ARG A 514 21.51 -25.53 22.31
CA ARG A 514 21.43 -26.91 21.79
C ARG A 514 21.30 -26.99 20.27
N LEU A 515 21.16 -25.87 19.55
CA LEU A 515 21.07 -25.86 18.09
C LEU A 515 22.39 -26.27 17.44
N ASN A 516 22.35 -27.35 16.66
CA ASN A 516 23.50 -27.82 15.87
C ASN A 516 23.68 -26.97 14.60
#